data_AF-A0AAV2QAY7-F1
#
_entry.id   AF-A0AAV2QAY7-F1
#
_cell.length_a   1.000
_cell.length_b   1.000
_cell.length_c   1.000
_cell.angle_alpha   90.00
_cell.angle_beta   90.00
_cell.angle_gamma   90.00
#
_symmetry.space_group_name_H-M   'P 1'
#
loop_
_entity.id
_entity.type
_entity.pdbx_description
1 polymer ?
#
loop_
_entity_poly.entity_id
_entity_poly.type
_entity_poly.pdbx_seq_one_letter_code
_entity_poly.pdbx_strand_id
1 'polypeptide(L)'
;MPGCGTGFIDAVAIEEGNVPYGLRRHIGCNHIRAYEYFTESINSMCPFMAIECASWEAYWIGNCWECGTDWSKCNRMGAHADSYLNYTVPVEPHKTMYLMTGDKSPFCRFHMRVTLYMSLTPQARNHGGDIGIFHIVFHGALGESERIQLNPEEIFMEPGNEYTYIIGVPDLGHLEFAILEWNYITAFYNPLAWRLLSPPSVYVNRIHIDSIEMQERYEFCGFDLPFKSGQARRLQWQPVCPEKLPNPGASFLGSIINFEVENTINSNIDSLNSGLNSLGNGQLFNNFASSASSGLQAARELMQSTSRRMGLGEPNIRKKQRIIGKTRRERPRRDL
;
A
#
# COMPACT_ATOMS: atom_id res chain seq x y z
N MET A 1 25.19 -5.81 8.90
CA MET A 1 24.31 -5.33 9.98
C MET A 1 24.00 -3.87 9.75
N PRO A 2 22.74 -3.44 9.97
CA PRO A 2 22.36 -2.03 9.87
C PRO A 2 23.26 -1.14 10.73
N GLY A 3 23.62 0.04 10.23
CA GLY A 3 24.51 0.98 10.92
C GLY A 3 26.00 0.61 10.91
N CYS A 4 26.41 -0.43 10.18
CA CYS A 4 27.81 -0.72 9.89
C CYS A 4 28.21 -0.24 8.49
N GLY A 5 29.51 -0.03 8.27
CA GLY A 5 30.02 0.56 7.02
C GLY A 5 30.00 2.10 7.02
N THR A 6 29.82 2.72 8.17
CA THR A 6 29.95 4.17 8.38
C THR A 6 31.41 4.61 8.29
N GLY A 7 31.65 5.92 8.13
CA GLY A 7 32.99 6.47 8.05
C GLY A 7 33.78 6.22 9.33
N PHE A 8 35.11 6.25 9.24
CA PHE A 8 35.99 6.09 10.41
C PHE A 8 35.67 7.12 11.52
N ILE A 9 35.37 8.37 11.14
CA ILE A 9 35.02 9.44 12.08
C ILE A 9 33.74 9.09 12.85
N ASP A 10 32.73 8.54 12.18
CA ASP A 10 31.49 8.11 12.83
C ASP A 10 31.75 6.97 13.84
N ALA A 11 32.63 6.03 13.47
CA ALA A 11 33.00 4.93 14.34
C ALA A 11 33.74 5.41 15.60
N VAL A 12 34.62 6.40 15.48
CA VAL A 12 35.29 7.05 16.62
C VAL A 12 34.29 7.83 17.48
N ALA A 13 33.32 8.49 16.86
CA ALA A 13 32.27 9.23 17.58
C ALA A 13 31.37 8.28 18.40
N ILE A 14 31.03 7.11 17.87
CA ILE A 14 30.27 6.07 18.60
C ILE A 14 31.06 5.57 19.82
N GLU A 15 32.38 5.46 19.70
CA GLU A 15 33.28 5.03 20.78
C GLU A 15 33.76 6.23 21.63
N GLU A 16 32.95 7.28 21.74
CA GLU A 16 33.18 8.46 22.60
C GLU A 16 34.55 9.16 22.37
N GLY A 17 35.04 9.16 21.13
CA GLY A 17 36.34 9.75 20.76
C GLY A 17 37.53 8.81 20.95
N ASN A 18 37.32 7.56 21.38
CA ASN A 18 38.38 6.60 21.59
C ASN A 18 38.89 6.03 20.25
N VAL A 19 40.01 6.56 19.76
CA VAL A 19 40.56 6.24 18.44
C VAL A 19 40.89 4.74 18.25
N PRO A 20 41.61 4.05 19.16
CA PRO A 20 41.84 2.60 19.04
C PRO A 20 40.55 1.77 18.97
N TYR A 21 39.56 2.10 19.80
CA TYR A 21 38.28 1.39 19.80
C TYR A 21 37.45 1.73 18.55
N GLY A 22 37.47 2.99 18.10
CA GLY A 22 36.85 3.42 16.85
C GLY A 22 37.43 2.72 15.62
N LEU A 23 38.75 2.49 15.58
CA LEU A 23 39.37 1.69 14.52
C LEU A 23 38.89 0.23 14.54
N ARG A 24 38.84 -0.38 15.73
CA ARG A 24 38.30 -1.74 15.91
C ARG A 24 36.84 -1.81 15.46
N ARG A 25 36.02 -0.83 15.82
CA ARG A 25 34.61 -0.75 15.41
C ARG A 25 34.49 -0.57 13.91
N HIS A 26 35.26 0.33 13.30
CA HIS A 26 35.18 0.59 11.87
C HIS A 26 35.45 -0.67 11.03
N ILE A 27 36.46 -1.47 11.39
CA ILE A 27 36.82 -2.70 10.67
C ILE A 27 35.92 -3.87 11.06
N GLY A 28 35.55 -3.95 12.33
CA GLY A 28 34.88 -5.10 12.94
C GLY A 28 33.39 -4.92 13.23
N CYS A 29 32.73 -3.84 12.78
CA CYS A 29 31.38 -3.46 13.22
C CYS A 29 30.37 -4.61 13.11
N ASN A 30 30.35 -5.31 11.95
CA ASN A 30 29.44 -6.43 11.74
C ASN A 30 29.66 -7.57 12.73
N HIS A 31 30.91 -7.82 13.12
CA HIS A 31 31.27 -8.86 14.09
C HIS A 31 30.92 -8.43 15.51
N ILE A 32 31.12 -7.15 15.84
CA ILE A 32 30.79 -6.56 17.15
C ILE A 32 29.30 -6.65 17.46
N ARG A 33 28.43 -6.48 16.45
CA ARG A 33 26.97 -6.53 16.61
C ARG A 33 26.45 -7.79 17.27
N ALA A 34 27.13 -8.94 17.10
CA ALA A 34 26.70 -10.20 17.71
C ALA A 34 26.62 -10.11 19.24
N TYR A 35 27.65 -9.59 19.91
CA TYR A 35 27.63 -9.47 21.36
C TYR A 35 26.83 -8.25 21.82
N GLU A 36 26.71 -7.19 21.01
CA GLU A 36 25.85 -6.05 21.32
C GLU A 36 24.37 -6.47 21.37
N TYR A 37 23.92 -7.24 20.38
CA TYR A 37 22.57 -7.80 20.36
C TYR A 37 22.34 -8.77 21.52
N PHE A 38 23.32 -9.65 21.80
CA PHE A 38 23.24 -10.53 22.96
C PHE A 38 23.14 -9.74 24.27
N THR A 39 23.96 -8.70 24.44
CA THR A 39 23.97 -7.87 25.65
C THR A 39 22.63 -7.15 25.84
N GLU A 40 22.07 -6.57 24.78
CA GLU A 40 20.76 -5.92 24.84
C GLU A 40 19.63 -6.92 25.15
N SER A 41 19.70 -8.14 24.61
CA SER A 41 18.68 -9.17 24.82
C SER A 41 18.51 -9.62 26.29
N ILE A 42 19.49 -9.36 27.18
CA ILE A 42 19.44 -9.79 28.59
C ILE A 42 18.25 -9.14 29.32
N ASN A 43 18.08 -7.83 29.18
CA ASN A 43 17.10 -7.03 29.95
C ASN A 43 16.14 -6.21 29.06
N SER A 44 16.13 -6.43 27.74
CA SER A 44 15.21 -5.74 26.84
C SER A 44 13.78 -6.26 27.03
N MET A 45 12.80 -5.34 27.02
CA MET A 45 11.38 -5.70 26.94
C MET A 45 11.03 -6.27 25.55
N CYS A 46 11.77 -5.87 24.52
CA CYS A 46 11.61 -6.37 23.16
C CYS A 46 12.30 -7.74 23.03
N PRO A 47 11.61 -8.78 22.52
CA PRO A 47 12.06 -10.17 22.64
C PRO A 47 13.13 -10.60 21.64
N PHE A 48 13.57 -9.73 20.73
CA PHE A 48 14.37 -10.10 19.55
C PHE A 48 13.79 -11.33 18.83
N MET A 49 12.50 -11.24 18.48
CA MET A 49 11.79 -12.37 17.87
C MET A 49 12.36 -12.66 16.48
N ALA A 50 12.73 -13.92 16.26
CA ALA A 50 13.19 -14.43 14.99
C ALA A 50 12.21 -15.48 14.45
N ILE A 51 12.01 -15.47 13.13
CA ILE A 51 11.07 -16.34 12.42
C ILE A 51 11.86 -17.30 11.53
N GLU A 52 11.55 -18.59 11.63
CA GLU A 52 12.08 -19.63 10.76
C GLU A 52 11.66 -19.39 9.31
N CYS A 53 12.63 -19.36 8.40
CA CYS A 53 12.37 -19.17 6.98
C CYS A 53 13.44 -19.82 6.10
N ALA A 54 13.13 -20.02 4.82
CA ALA A 54 14.05 -20.65 3.86
C ALA A 54 15.19 -19.71 3.43
N SER A 55 14.94 -18.40 3.36
CA SER A 55 15.93 -17.38 3.04
C SER A 55 15.55 -16.01 3.61
N TRP A 56 16.50 -15.07 3.62
CA TRP A 56 16.25 -13.69 4.01
C TRP A 56 15.22 -13.01 3.11
N GLU A 57 15.29 -13.25 1.80
CA GLU A 57 14.39 -12.66 0.82
C GLU A 57 12.97 -13.17 1.00
N ALA A 58 12.81 -14.49 1.24
CA ALA A 58 11.52 -15.09 1.55
C ALA A 58 10.92 -14.53 2.84
N TYR A 59 11.76 -14.28 3.85
CA TYR A 59 11.35 -13.61 5.08
C TYR A 59 10.89 -12.17 4.80
N TRP A 60 11.69 -11.38 4.08
CA TRP A 60 11.38 -9.96 3.83
C TRP A 60 10.09 -9.75 3.03
N ILE A 61 9.81 -10.60 2.03
CA ILE A 61 8.54 -10.54 1.27
C ILE A 61 7.35 -11.21 1.99
N GLY A 62 7.52 -11.61 3.24
CA GLY A 62 6.44 -12.11 4.10
C GLY A 62 5.95 -13.51 3.80
N ASN A 63 6.74 -14.35 3.11
CA ASN A 63 6.42 -15.76 2.90
C ASN A 63 6.44 -16.56 4.22
N CYS A 64 7.13 -16.05 5.24
CA CYS A 64 7.26 -16.64 6.56
C CYS A 64 6.81 -15.65 7.63
N TRP A 65 5.65 -15.89 8.25
CA TRP A 65 5.09 -15.01 9.29
C TRP A 65 4.56 -15.76 10.51
N GLU A 66 4.12 -17.00 10.32
CA GLU A 66 3.44 -17.75 11.36
C GLU A 66 4.43 -18.54 12.23
N CYS A 67 4.30 -18.40 13.55
CA CYS A 67 5.09 -19.18 14.51
C CYS A 67 4.66 -20.66 14.62
N GLY A 68 3.55 -21.06 14.00
CA GLY A 68 2.88 -22.33 14.26
C GLY A 68 2.06 -22.31 15.55
N THR A 69 1.14 -23.26 15.71
CA THR A 69 0.28 -23.36 16.90
C THR A 69 1.06 -23.70 18.17
N ASP A 70 2.21 -24.35 18.02
CA ASP A 70 3.16 -24.72 19.06
C ASP A 70 4.33 -23.73 19.21
N TRP A 71 4.27 -22.59 18.51
CA TRP A 71 5.33 -21.58 18.45
C TRP A 71 6.68 -22.07 17.90
N SER A 72 6.73 -23.25 17.28
CA SER A 72 7.99 -23.90 16.86
C SER A 72 8.79 -23.22 15.76
N LYS A 73 8.16 -22.29 15.06
CA LYS A 73 8.79 -21.51 13.98
C LYS A 73 9.27 -20.14 14.45
N CYS A 74 9.12 -19.79 15.73
CA CYS A 74 9.60 -18.54 16.28
C CYS A 74 10.46 -18.79 17.52
N ASN A 75 11.57 -18.05 17.63
CA ASN A 75 12.38 -18.10 18.84
C ASN A 75 13.06 -16.75 19.10
N ARG A 76 13.42 -16.49 20.35
CA ARG A 76 14.13 -15.27 20.78
C ARG A 76 15.60 -15.39 20.43
N MET A 77 16.18 -14.36 19.83
CA MET A 77 17.64 -14.28 19.69
C MET A 77 18.26 -13.77 21.00
N GLY A 78 19.36 -14.40 21.44
CA GLY A 78 20.18 -13.92 22.54
C GLY A 78 20.00 -14.69 23.85
N ALA A 79 19.98 -13.99 24.98
CA ALA A 79 20.06 -14.55 26.33
C ALA A 79 18.87 -15.47 26.69
N HIS A 80 17.72 -15.28 26.04
CA HIS A 80 16.49 -16.05 26.29
C HIS A 80 16.18 -17.06 25.17
N ALA A 81 17.16 -17.43 24.34
CA ALA A 81 16.95 -18.35 23.20
C ALA A 81 16.59 -19.79 23.62
N ASP A 82 16.91 -20.17 24.86
CA ASP A 82 16.58 -21.44 25.47
C ASP A 82 15.15 -21.51 26.01
N SER A 83 14.46 -20.37 26.15
CA SER A 83 13.08 -20.31 26.64
C SER A 83 12.11 -21.16 25.83
N TYR A 84 12.33 -21.27 24.51
CA TYR A 84 11.54 -22.11 23.62
C TYR A 84 11.77 -23.61 23.83
N LEU A 85 12.96 -24.01 24.28
CA LEU A 85 13.32 -25.42 24.38
C LEU A 85 12.57 -26.14 25.49
N ASN A 86 11.99 -25.43 26.46
CA ASN A 86 11.40 -26.00 27.68
C ASN A 86 12.30 -27.11 28.31
N TYR A 87 13.62 -26.93 28.20
CA TYR A 87 14.66 -27.89 28.60
C TYR A 87 14.64 -29.26 27.88
N THR A 88 14.09 -29.32 26.67
CA THR A 88 14.05 -30.51 25.79
C THR A 88 14.98 -30.36 24.59
N VAL A 89 15.50 -31.49 24.11
CA VAL A 89 16.31 -31.53 22.88
C VAL A 89 15.35 -31.46 21.67
N PRO A 90 15.46 -30.45 20.80
CA PRO A 90 14.58 -30.33 19.64
C PRO A 90 14.87 -31.46 18.66
N VAL A 91 13.80 -31.98 18.03
CA VAL A 91 13.87 -33.07 17.03
C VAL A 91 14.71 -32.65 15.82
N GLU A 92 14.60 -31.37 15.43
CA GLU A 92 15.45 -30.75 14.42
C GLU A 92 16.51 -29.87 15.13
N PRO A 93 17.78 -30.28 15.12
CA PRO A 93 18.82 -29.59 15.90
C PRO A 93 19.28 -28.27 15.26
N HIS A 94 18.94 -28.02 13.99
CA HIS A 94 19.40 -26.86 13.24
C HIS A 94 18.24 -26.21 12.48
N LYS A 95 17.94 -24.97 12.86
CA LYS A 95 16.95 -24.12 12.19
C LYS A 95 17.56 -22.77 11.85
N THR A 96 17.28 -22.27 10.66
CA THR A 96 17.68 -20.93 10.24
C THR A 96 16.51 -19.99 10.48
N MET A 97 16.75 -18.94 11.27
CA MET A 97 15.74 -17.94 11.62
C MET A 97 16.24 -16.54 11.25
N TYR A 98 15.30 -15.65 10.93
CA TYR A 98 15.57 -14.30 10.48
C TYR A 98 14.79 -13.30 11.33
N LEU A 99 15.39 -12.13 11.56
CA LEU A 99 14.79 -10.97 12.20
C LEU A 99 15.42 -9.69 11.64
N MET A 100 14.76 -8.56 11.87
CA MET A 100 15.28 -7.22 11.62
C MET A 100 15.78 -6.58 12.91
N THR A 101 16.79 -5.71 12.79
CA THR A 101 17.35 -4.94 13.91
C THR A 101 17.53 -3.48 13.48
N GLY A 102 17.53 -2.58 14.46
CA GLY A 102 17.86 -1.17 14.27
C GLY A 102 19.35 -0.97 13.94
N ASP A 103 19.65 0.18 13.35
CA ASP A 103 21.01 0.60 13.06
C ASP A 103 21.77 1.09 14.30
N LYS A 104 21.05 1.45 15.37
CA LYS A 104 21.56 1.98 16.65
C LYS A 104 20.83 1.36 17.82
N SER A 105 21.42 1.44 19.03
CA SER A 105 20.77 0.95 20.25
C SER A 105 19.63 1.89 20.68
N PRO A 106 18.48 1.37 21.15
CA PRO A 106 18.13 -0.05 21.22
C PRO A 106 17.97 -0.68 19.82
N PHE A 107 18.67 -1.79 19.59
CA PHE A 107 18.71 -2.50 18.32
C PHE A 107 17.48 -3.39 18.11
N CYS A 108 16.79 -3.78 19.17
CA CYS A 108 15.61 -4.62 19.06
C CYS A 108 14.50 -3.90 18.26
N ARG A 109 13.80 -4.68 17.44
CA ARG A 109 12.67 -4.22 16.63
C ARG A 109 11.48 -5.16 16.84
N PHE A 110 10.28 -4.58 16.81
CA PHE A 110 9.02 -5.27 16.71
C PHE A 110 8.71 -5.52 15.24
N HIS A 111 8.29 -6.74 14.91
CA HIS A 111 8.07 -7.13 13.54
C HIS A 111 6.61 -6.92 13.17
N MET A 112 6.42 -6.29 12.02
CA MET A 112 5.11 -6.05 11.44
C MET A 112 5.07 -6.60 10.02
N ARG A 113 3.99 -7.32 9.69
CA ARG A 113 3.68 -7.72 8.32
C ARG A 113 2.72 -6.71 7.71
N VAL A 114 3.19 -5.98 6.73
CA VAL A 114 2.43 -4.96 6.00
C VAL A 114 1.95 -5.56 4.69
N THR A 115 0.63 -5.66 4.52
CA THR A 115 -0.01 -6.09 3.28
C THR A 115 -0.74 -4.93 2.63
N LEU A 116 -0.27 -4.55 1.44
CA LEU A 116 -0.86 -3.52 0.59
C LEU A 116 -1.89 -4.16 -0.34
N TYR A 117 -3.13 -3.71 -0.28
CA TYR A 117 -4.17 -4.11 -1.21
C TYR A 117 -4.35 -3.05 -2.29
N MET A 118 -4.03 -3.37 -3.54
CA MET A 118 -4.18 -2.44 -4.65
C MET A 118 -5.65 -2.34 -5.06
N SER A 119 -6.09 -1.14 -5.44
CA SER A 119 -7.48 -0.90 -5.84
C SER A 119 -7.83 -1.61 -7.15
N LEU A 120 -9.02 -2.20 -7.20
CA LEU A 120 -9.59 -2.83 -8.40
C LEU A 120 -10.71 -1.96 -9.01
N THR A 121 -10.82 -0.68 -8.64
CA THR A 121 -11.81 0.24 -9.22
C THR A 121 -11.62 0.39 -10.74
N PRO A 122 -12.69 0.70 -11.52
CA PRO A 122 -12.56 0.93 -12.96
C PRO A 122 -11.50 1.98 -13.30
N GLN A 123 -11.37 3.02 -12.47
CA GLN A 123 -10.35 4.06 -12.60
C GLN A 123 -8.93 3.48 -12.46
N ALA A 124 -8.68 2.69 -11.42
CA ALA A 124 -7.40 2.02 -11.21
C ALA A 124 -7.06 1.03 -12.34
N ARG A 125 -8.04 0.24 -12.80
CA ARG A 125 -7.84 -0.71 -13.92
C ARG A 125 -7.56 0.00 -15.25
N ASN A 126 -8.31 1.06 -15.57
CA ASN A 126 -8.10 1.83 -16.79
C ASN A 126 -6.75 2.55 -16.80
N HIS A 127 -6.29 2.96 -15.62
CA HIS A 127 -4.98 3.58 -15.44
C HIS A 127 -3.84 2.56 -15.55
N GLY A 128 -4.05 1.35 -15.03
CA GLY A 128 -3.03 0.30 -14.99
C GLY A 128 -2.06 0.47 -13.82
N GLY A 129 -1.14 -0.49 -13.72
CA GLY A 129 -0.07 -0.52 -12.73
C GLY A 129 1.11 0.38 -13.08
N ASP A 130 1.99 0.59 -12.11
CA ASP A 130 3.25 1.33 -12.29
C ASP A 130 4.39 0.70 -11.49
N ILE A 131 5.62 1.03 -11.88
CA ILE A 131 6.84 0.60 -11.21
C ILE A 131 7.23 1.60 -10.13
N GLY A 132 7.47 1.15 -8.90
CA GLY A 132 7.95 2.06 -7.87
C GLY A 132 8.26 1.42 -6.54
N ILE A 133 8.53 2.28 -5.56
CA ILE A 133 8.89 1.89 -4.20
C ILE A 133 7.98 2.62 -3.20
N PHE A 134 7.36 1.84 -2.31
CA PHE A 134 6.63 2.37 -1.16
C PHE A 134 7.57 2.61 0.01
N HIS A 135 7.40 3.78 0.62
CA HIS A 135 7.96 4.13 1.91
C HIS A 135 6.83 4.37 2.89
N ILE A 136 7.02 3.95 4.14
CA ILE A 136 6.06 4.15 5.21
C ILE A 136 6.76 4.72 6.44
N VAL A 137 6.03 5.59 7.16
CA VAL A 137 6.39 6.08 8.49
C VAL A 137 5.20 5.81 9.40
N PHE A 138 5.43 5.11 10.50
CA PHE A 138 4.40 4.85 11.50
C PHE A 138 4.46 5.86 12.63
N HIS A 139 3.29 6.27 13.10
CA HIS A 139 3.14 7.05 14.31
C HIS A 139 2.23 6.27 15.27
N GLY A 140 2.73 6.01 16.47
CA GLY A 140 2.01 5.37 17.54
C GLY A 140 2.06 6.19 18.83
N ALA A 141 1.42 5.68 19.87
CA ALA A 141 1.27 6.34 21.16
C ALA A 141 2.60 6.68 21.86
N LEU A 142 3.67 5.91 21.59
CA LEU A 142 4.98 6.08 22.23
C LEU A 142 6.01 6.81 21.35
N GLY A 143 5.74 7.01 20.05
CA GLY A 143 6.68 7.66 19.14
C GLY A 143 6.40 7.41 17.67
N GLU A 144 7.42 7.63 16.84
CA GLU A 144 7.37 7.42 15.39
C GLU A 144 8.52 6.52 14.90
N SER A 145 8.30 5.82 13.79
CA SER A 145 9.35 5.05 13.13
C SER A 145 10.21 5.94 12.24
N GLU A 146 11.37 5.43 11.86
CA GLU A 146 12.09 5.92 10.68
C GLU A 146 11.27 5.74 9.39
N ARG A 147 11.74 6.35 8.30
CA ARG A 147 11.20 6.12 6.95
C ARG A 147 11.65 4.76 6.44
N ILE A 148 10.71 3.81 6.38
CA ILE A 148 10.98 2.41 6.04
C ILE A 148 10.62 2.15 4.60
N GLN A 149 11.53 1.53 3.85
CA GLN A 149 11.25 0.99 2.52
C GLN A 149 10.54 -0.36 2.65
N LEU A 150 9.37 -0.50 2.03
CA LEU A 150 8.58 -1.74 2.10
C LEU A 150 9.10 -2.80 1.13
N ASN A 151 9.05 -2.52 -0.16
CA ASN A 151 9.46 -3.46 -1.19
C ASN A 151 10.98 -3.47 -1.40
N PRO A 152 11.60 -4.65 -1.58
CA PRO A 152 13.05 -4.78 -1.63
C PRO A 152 13.71 -4.11 -2.83
N GLU A 153 13.01 -4.13 -3.96
CA GLU A 153 13.43 -3.60 -5.24
C GLU A 153 12.23 -2.96 -5.93
N GLU A 154 12.46 -2.15 -6.95
CA GLU A 154 11.39 -1.57 -7.76
C GLU A 154 10.55 -2.67 -8.46
N ILE A 155 9.26 -2.70 -8.16
CA ILE A 155 8.33 -3.68 -8.74
C ILE A 155 7.16 -3.01 -9.44
N PHE A 156 6.64 -3.67 -10.46
CA PHE A 156 5.40 -3.27 -11.13
C PHE A 156 4.19 -3.68 -10.28
N MET A 157 3.44 -2.68 -9.82
CA MET A 157 2.31 -2.87 -8.91
C MET A 157 0.99 -2.83 -9.68
N GLU A 158 0.36 -3.99 -9.84
CA GLU A 158 -0.86 -4.12 -10.64
C GLU A 158 -2.12 -3.81 -9.83
N PRO A 159 -3.16 -3.21 -10.44
CA PRO A 159 -4.46 -3.02 -9.81
C PRO A 159 -5.08 -4.37 -9.38
N GLY A 160 -5.55 -4.45 -8.15
CA GLY A 160 -6.20 -5.63 -7.58
C GLY A 160 -5.27 -6.70 -7.00
N ASN A 161 -3.97 -6.61 -7.22
CA ASN A 161 -3.01 -7.49 -6.56
C ASN A 161 -2.76 -7.06 -5.11
N GLU A 162 -2.21 -7.97 -4.33
CA GLU A 162 -1.74 -7.72 -2.97
C GLU A 162 -0.22 -7.89 -2.88
N TYR A 163 0.42 -7.06 -2.04
CA TYR A 163 1.86 -7.07 -1.85
C TYR A 163 2.17 -7.07 -0.36
N THR A 164 2.94 -8.05 0.10
CA THR A 164 3.22 -8.26 1.52
C THR A 164 4.71 -8.11 1.82
N TYR A 165 5.03 -7.45 2.94
CA TYR A 165 6.40 -7.23 3.40
C TYR A 165 6.49 -7.34 4.91
N ILE A 166 7.59 -7.88 5.41
CA ILE A 166 7.94 -7.83 6.84
C ILE A 166 8.90 -6.67 7.06
N ILE A 167 8.63 -5.90 8.10
CA ILE A 167 9.46 -4.77 8.54
C ILE A 167 9.71 -4.85 10.04
N GLY A 168 10.80 -4.24 10.50
CA GLY A 168 11.09 -4.04 11.92
C GLY A 168 10.92 -2.57 12.31
N VAL A 169 10.12 -2.30 13.33
CA VAL A 169 9.88 -0.95 13.89
C VAL A 169 10.34 -0.86 15.36
N PRO A 170 10.71 0.32 15.88
CA PRO A 170 10.90 0.48 17.33
C PRO A 170 9.59 0.23 18.09
N ASP A 171 9.63 0.26 19.42
CA ASP A 171 8.39 0.25 20.21
C ASP A 171 7.62 1.56 19.99
N LEU A 172 6.50 1.46 19.27
CA LEU A 172 5.62 2.59 18.98
C LEU A 172 4.38 2.61 19.87
N GLY A 173 4.17 1.59 20.71
CA GLY A 173 2.87 1.32 21.32
C GLY A 173 1.77 1.13 20.26
N HIS A 174 0.54 1.51 20.58
CA HIS A 174 -0.56 1.41 19.62
C HIS A 174 -0.42 2.38 18.46
N LEU A 175 -0.58 1.88 17.23
CA LEU A 175 -0.50 2.70 16.02
C LEU A 175 -1.71 3.63 15.90
N GLU A 176 -1.48 4.91 15.64
CA GLU A 176 -2.52 5.91 15.44
C GLU A 176 -2.73 6.23 13.95
N PHE A 177 -1.63 6.45 13.22
CA PHE A 177 -1.67 6.75 11.80
C PHE A 177 -0.36 6.36 11.12
N ALA A 178 -0.41 6.20 9.80
CA ALA A 178 0.77 5.95 8.98
C ALA A 178 0.86 6.99 7.87
N ILE A 179 2.07 7.40 7.52
CA ILE A 179 2.33 8.22 6.34
C ILE A 179 2.89 7.30 5.26
N LEU A 180 2.11 7.09 4.21
CA LEU A 180 2.52 6.29 3.06
C LEU A 180 2.94 7.20 1.91
N GLU A 181 4.09 6.92 1.31
CA GLU A 181 4.62 7.62 0.15
C GLU A 181 4.99 6.59 -0.92
N TRP A 182 4.61 6.85 -2.17
CA TRP A 182 5.02 6.04 -3.30
C TRP A 182 5.93 6.85 -4.22
N ASN A 183 7.05 6.27 -4.62
CA ASN A 183 8.00 6.89 -5.54
C ASN A 183 8.11 6.09 -6.83
N TYR A 184 7.82 6.74 -7.94
CA TYR A 184 8.01 6.21 -9.27
C TYR A 184 9.50 6.20 -9.62
N ILE A 185 9.98 5.08 -10.14
CA ILE A 185 11.34 4.98 -10.66
C ILE A 185 11.27 4.86 -12.17
N THR A 186 11.81 5.86 -12.88
CA THR A 186 11.88 5.85 -14.34
C THR A 186 12.88 4.79 -14.80
N ALA A 187 12.41 3.78 -15.51
CA ALA A 187 13.29 2.88 -16.26
C ALA A 187 13.81 3.61 -17.51
N PHE A 188 14.80 4.49 -17.35
CA PHE A 188 15.31 5.34 -18.44
C PHE A 188 15.94 4.53 -19.59
N TYR A 189 16.30 3.27 -19.37
CA TYR A 189 16.76 2.35 -20.40
C TYR A 189 15.64 1.61 -21.14
N ASN A 190 14.39 1.72 -20.68
CA ASN A 190 13.23 1.05 -21.29
C ASN A 190 12.16 2.07 -21.72
N PRO A 191 12.22 2.55 -22.98
CA PRO A 191 11.24 3.50 -23.51
C PRO A 191 9.79 3.00 -23.50
N LEU A 192 9.58 1.68 -23.48
CA LEU A 192 8.23 1.08 -23.41
C LEU A 192 7.61 1.17 -22.01
N ALA A 193 8.42 1.35 -20.97
CA ALA A 193 7.94 1.53 -19.60
C ALA A 193 7.58 3.00 -19.29
N TRP A 194 7.80 3.92 -20.23
CA TRP A 194 7.57 5.35 -19.99
C TRP A 194 6.09 5.70 -20.15
N ARG A 195 5.52 6.32 -19.11
CA ARG A 195 4.21 6.96 -19.21
C ARG A 195 4.32 8.38 -19.74
N LEU A 196 4.11 8.53 -21.05
CA LEU A 196 4.15 9.83 -21.74
C LEU A 196 2.82 10.61 -21.67
N LEU A 197 1.69 9.94 -21.42
CA LEU A 197 0.35 10.52 -21.53
C LEU A 197 -0.38 10.68 -20.19
N SER A 198 0.09 10.01 -19.14
CA SER A 198 -0.48 10.10 -17.79
C SER A 198 0.63 10.17 -16.75
N PRO A 199 0.47 10.96 -15.67
CA PRO A 199 1.44 10.95 -14.59
C PRO A 199 1.46 9.57 -13.91
N PRO A 200 2.63 9.08 -13.48
CA PRO A 200 2.74 7.82 -12.75
C PRO A 200 1.96 7.90 -11.43
N SER A 201 1.12 6.91 -11.17
CA SER A 201 0.38 6.77 -9.92
C SER A 201 -0.08 5.33 -9.66
N VAL A 202 -0.26 5.01 -8.39
CA VAL A 202 -0.80 3.72 -7.96
C VAL A 202 -2.00 3.93 -7.06
N TYR A 203 -2.98 3.03 -7.13
CA TYR A 203 -4.21 3.14 -6.34
C TYR A 203 -4.17 2.09 -5.25
N VAL A 204 -4.18 2.50 -3.99
CA VAL A 204 -4.22 1.60 -2.83
C VAL A 204 -5.62 1.63 -2.24
N ASN A 205 -6.21 0.46 -2.02
CA ASN A 205 -7.50 0.29 -1.37
C ASN A 205 -7.37 0.40 0.15
N ARG A 206 -6.51 -0.43 0.74
CA ARG A 206 -6.26 -0.52 2.18
C ARG A 206 -4.88 -1.11 2.45
N ILE A 207 -4.43 -0.97 3.69
CA ILE A 207 -3.20 -1.56 4.22
C ILE A 207 -3.57 -2.34 5.47
N HIS A 208 -3.21 -3.61 5.52
CA HIS A 208 -3.30 -4.42 6.73
C HIS A 208 -1.93 -4.55 7.36
N ILE A 209 -1.89 -4.48 8.68
CA ILE A 209 -0.67 -4.63 9.46
C ILE A 209 -0.93 -5.60 10.58
N ASP A 210 -0.20 -6.70 10.57
CA ASP A 210 -0.18 -7.66 11.67
C ASP A 210 1.12 -7.47 12.46
N SER A 211 1.04 -7.41 13.80
CA SER A 211 2.23 -7.49 14.68
C SER A 211 2.33 -8.88 15.28
N ILE A 212 3.50 -9.51 15.19
CA ILE A 212 3.70 -10.85 15.71
C ILE A 212 3.92 -10.86 17.23
N GLU A 213 4.68 -9.90 17.76
CA GLU A 213 4.98 -9.82 19.19
C GLU A 213 3.79 -9.30 20.01
N MET A 214 3.03 -8.32 19.48
CA MET A 214 1.87 -7.76 20.18
C MET A 214 0.58 -8.54 19.88
N GLN A 215 0.57 -9.38 18.83
CA GLN A 215 -0.62 -10.09 18.34
C GLN A 215 -1.80 -9.17 18.00
N GLU A 216 -1.48 -7.97 17.50
CA GLU A 216 -2.47 -6.96 17.11
C GLU A 216 -2.57 -6.82 15.61
N ARG A 217 -3.76 -6.41 15.15
CA ARG A 217 -4.04 -6.11 13.75
C ARG A 217 -4.52 -4.67 13.60
N TYR A 218 -3.92 -3.97 12.65
CA TYR A 218 -4.27 -2.61 12.28
C TYR A 218 -4.71 -2.55 10.82
N GLU A 219 -5.64 -1.65 10.54
CA GLU A 219 -6.11 -1.40 9.19
C GLU A 219 -6.09 0.11 8.88
N PHE A 220 -5.53 0.46 7.71
CA PHE A 220 -5.43 1.84 7.22
C PHE A 220 -6.07 1.95 5.83
N CYS A 221 -6.95 2.92 5.65
CA CYS A 221 -7.77 3.01 4.44
C CYS A 221 -7.13 3.92 3.39
N GLY A 222 -6.90 3.38 2.19
CA GLY A 222 -6.42 4.12 1.03
C GLY A 222 -7.54 4.77 0.20
N PHE A 223 -8.80 4.40 0.44
CA PHE A 223 -10.02 4.94 -0.19
C PHE A 223 -10.04 4.88 -1.73
N ASP A 224 -9.20 4.02 -2.33
CA ASP A 224 -8.95 3.93 -3.77
C ASP A 224 -8.51 5.27 -4.38
N LEU A 225 -7.81 6.10 -3.62
CA LEU A 225 -7.28 7.36 -4.12
C LEU A 225 -5.87 7.15 -4.69
N PRO A 226 -5.52 7.78 -5.83
CA PRO A 226 -4.20 7.63 -6.44
C PRO A 226 -3.12 8.21 -5.54
N PHE A 227 -2.02 7.49 -5.40
CA PHE A 227 -0.74 7.98 -4.90
C PHE A 227 0.09 8.43 -6.09
N LYS A 228 0.32 9.73 -6.19
CA LYS A 228 1.26 10.29 -7.15
C LYS A 228 2.69 10.12 -6.63
N SER A 229 3.64 10.00 -7.55
CA SER A 229 5.06 9.89 -7.18
C SER A 229 5.50 11.02 -6.25
N GLY A 230 6.15 10.70 -5.14
CA GLY A 230 6.67 11.64 -4.14
C GLY A 230 5.62 12.30 -3.26
N GLN A 231 4.33 11.97 -3.43
CA GLN A 231 3.27 12.54 -2.61
C GLN A 231 2.98 11.65 -1.40
N ALA A 232 3.48 12.05 -0.24
CA ALA A 232 3.16 11.42 1.04
C ALA A 232 1.69 11.68 1.43
N ARG A 233 1.02 10.65 1.95
CA ARG A 233 -0.36 10.73 2.41
C ARG A 233 -0.50 10.11 3.78
N ARG A 234 -1.10 10.87 4.70
CA ARG A 234 -1.48 10.39 6.03
C ARG A 234 -2.72 9.51 5.93
N LEU A 235 -2.62 8.29 6.43
CA LEU A 235 -3.70 7.32 6.56
C LEU A 235 -3.98 7.12 8.05
N GLN A 236 -5.20 7.44 8.47
CA GLN A 236 -5.62 7.25 9.85
C GLN A 236 -5.96 5.78 10.09
N TRP A 237 -5.58 5.24 11.25
CA TRP A 237 -6.04 3.92 11.68
C TRP A 237 -7.56 3.91 11.79
N GLN A 238 -8.18 2.83 11.28
CA GLN A 238 -9.61 2.56 11.42
C GLN A 238 -9.80 1.08 11.78
N PRO A 239 -10.83 0.74 12.58
CA PRO A 239 -11.10 -0.65 12.94
C PRO A 239 -11.54 -1.49 11.74
N VAL A 240 -12.26 -0.87 10.79
CA VAL A 240 -12.69 -1.49 9.54
C VAL A 240 -12.71 -0.43 8.45
N CYS A 241 -12.07 -0.67 7.31
CA CYS A 241 -12.23 0.22 6.16
C CYS A 241 -13.61 0.04 5.51
N PRO A 242 -14.36 1.14 5.29
CA PRO A 242 -15.65 1.04 4.64
C PRO A 242 -15.46 0.48 3.23
N GLU A 243 -16.20 -0.58 2.91
CA GLU A 243 -16.37 -0.95 1.51
C GLU A 243 -17.10 0.21 0.82
N LYS A 244 -16.58 0.66 -0.33
CA LYS A 244 -17.40 1.49 -1.20
C LYS A 244 -18.61 0.63 -1.58
N LEU A 245 -19.75 0.92 -0.94
CA LEU A 245 -21.04 0.43 -1.39
C LEU A 245 -21.10 0.68 -2.91
N PRO A 246 -21.43 -0.34 -3.73
CA PRO A 246 -21.79 -0.06 -5.11
C PRO A 246 -22.85 1.04 -5.06
N ASN A 247 -22.68 2.09 -5.87
CA ASN A 247 -23.61 3.20 -5.95
C ASN A 247 -25.04 2.65 -5.78
N PRO A 248 -25.83 3.10 -4.78
CA PRO A 248 -27.17 2.56 -4.57
C PRO A 248 -28.09 2.73 -5.79
N GLY A 249 -27.69 3.55 -6.78
CA GLY A 249 -28.34 3.67 -8.09
C GLY A 249 -27.88 2.69 -9.19
N ALA A 250 -26.95 1.76 -8.94
CA ALA A 250 -26.50 0.75 -9.92
C ALA A 250 -27.00 -0.67 -9.60
N SER A 251 -27.81 -0.82 -8.54
CA SER A 251 -28.49 -2.05 -8.18
C SER A 251 -29.87 -2.07 -8.82
N PHE A 252 -30.18 -3.10 -9.62
CA PHE A 252 -31.52 -3.37 -10.14
C PHE A 252 -32.56 -3.56 -9.00
N LEU A 253 -32.12 -3.84 -7.78
CA LEU A 253 -32.96 -3.91 -6.58
C LEU A 253 -33.19 -2.54 -5.92
N GLY A 254 -32.30 -1.56 -6.13
CA GLY A 254 -32.51 -0.17 -5.69
C GLY A 254 -33.63 0.54 -6.48
N SER A 255 -33.87 0.12 -7.73
CA SER A 255 -35.01 0.55 -8.52
C SER A 255 -36.35 -0.07 -8.08
N ILE A 256 -36.34 -1.19 -7.36
CA ILE A 256 -37.58 -1.82 -6.86
C ILE A 256 -37.98 -1.21 -5.51
N ILE A 257 -37.01 -0.95 -4.63
CA ILE A 257 -37.30 -0.35 -3.31
C ILE A 257 -37.78 1.10 -3.46
N ASN A 258 -37.24 1.87 -4.42
CA ASN A 258 -37.76 3.20 -4.71
C ASN A 258 -39.16 3.20 -5.37
N PHE A 259 -39.57 2.10 -6.02
CA PHE A 259 -40.93 1.97 -6.56
C PHE A 259 -41.97 1.73 -5.46
N GLU A 260 -41.59 1.07 -4.35
CA GLU A 260 -42.48 0.84 -3.21
C GLU A 260 -42.55 2.07 -2.27
N VAL A 261 -41.46 2.84 -2.18
CA VAL A 261 -41.41 4.05 -1.31
C VAL A 261 -42.14 5.24 -1.94
N GLU A 262 -42.07 5.46 -3.26
CA GLU A 262 -42.85 6.53 -3.93
C GLU A 262 -44.37 6.31 -3.83
N ASN A 263 -44.84 5.06 -3.86
CA ASN A 263 -46.27 4.75 -3.73
C ASN A 263 -46.81 4.89 -2.30
N THR A 264 -45.94 4.80 -1.29
CA THR A 264 -46.33 4.96 0.12
C THR A 264 -46.25 6.42 0.60
N ILE A 265 -45.48 7.26 -0.10
CA ILE A 265 -45.42 8.71 0.14
C ILE A 265 -46.59 9.42 -0.56
N ASN A 266 -46.99 8.99 -1.78
CA ASN A 266 -48.13 9.58 -2.48
C ASN A 266 -49.48 9.32 -1.77
N SER A 267 -49.66 8.19 -1.09
CA SER A 267 -50.87 7.91 -0.30
C SER A 267 -50.97 8.69 1.01
N ASN A 268 -49.87 9.28 1.49
CA ASN A 268 -49.83 10.15 2.66
C ASN A 268 -49.82 11.66 2.32
N ILE A 269 -49.55 12.02 1.06
CA ILE A 269 -49.67 13.42 0.61
C ILE A 269 -51.12 13.76 0.27
N ASP A 270 -51.94 12.80 -0.19
CA ASP A 270 -53.37 13.01 -0.42
C ASP A 270 -54.20 13.12 0.88
N SER A 271 -53.73 12.55 1.99
CA SER A 271 -54.37 12.70 3.30
C SER A 271 -53.97 13.99 4.03
N LEU A 272 -52.79 14.55 3.76
CA LEU A 272 -52.34 15.84 4.32
C LEU A 272 -52.87 17.06 3.55
N ASN A 273 -53.17 16.92 2.24
CA ASN A 273 -53.73 18.02 1.43
C ASN A 273 -55.24 18.27 1.67
N SER A 274 -55.94 17.39 2.38
CA SER A 274 -57.33 17.65 2.81
C SER A 274 -57.43 18.53 4.07
N GLY A 275 -56.31 18.81 4.75
CA GLY A 275 -56.28 19.60 6.00
C GLY A 275 -55.73 21.02 5.88
N LEU A 276 -55.13 21.40 4.73
CA LEU A 276 -54.41 22.67 4.59
C LEU A 276 -55.09 23.71 3.68
N ASN A 277 -56.31 23.46 3.21
CA ASN A 277 -57.12 24.44 2.46
C ASN A 277 -57.81 25.50 3.34
N SER A 278 -57.30 25.84 4.53
CA SER A 278 -57.88 26.92 5.37
C SER A 278 -56.99 28.15 5.59
N LEU A 279 -55.79 28.23 5.03
CA LEU A 279 -54.96 29.45 5.14
C LEU A 279 -54.29 29.75 3.81
N GLY A 280 -54.83 30.75 3.12
CA GLY A 280 -54.37 31.17 1.81
C GLY A 280 -52.98 31.80 1.80
N ASN A 281 -52.20 31.48 0.78
CA ASN A 281 -51.45 32.45 -0.01
C ASN A 281 -50.84 31.76 -1.23
N GLY A 282 -51.33 32.15 -2.41
CA GLY A 282 -50.73 31.80 -3.69
C GLY A 282 -49.54 32.72 -4.03
N GLN A 283 -48.76 32.26 -5.01
CA GLN A 283 -47.67 32.95 -5.72
C GLN A 283 -46.29 32.96 -5.04
N LEU A 284 -45.44 31.97 -5.38
CA LEU A 284 -43.98 32.17 -5.43
C LEU A 284 -43.13 31.13 -6.18
N PHE A 285 -43.69 30.09 -6.83
CA PHE A 285 -42.86 29.00 -7.37
C PHE A 285 -42.76 28.86 -8.91
N ASN A 286 -43.32 29.77 -9.71
CA ASN A 286 -43.31 29.64 -11.19
C ASN A 286 -42.16 30.33 -11.94
N ASN A 287 -41.14 30.87 -11.27
CA ASN A 287 -40.07 31.63 -11.95
C ASN A 287 -38.68 30.97 -12.00
N PHE A 288 -38.52 29.72 -11.54
CA PHE A 288 -37.20 29.06 -11.56
C PHE A 288 -37.01 28.02 -12.68
N ALA A 289 -38.07 27.66 -13.42
CA ALA A 289 -38.00 26.63 -14.46
C ALA A 289 -37.69 27.16 -15.88
N SER A 290 -37.54 28.48 -16.06
CA SER A 290 -37.33 29.12 -17.38
C SER A 290 -35.90 29.60 -17.66
N SER A 291 -34.97 29.48 -16.70
CA SER A 291 -33.58 29.97 -16.84
C SER A 291 -32.55 28.89 -17.15
N ALA A 292 -32.89 27.61 -17.04
CA ALA A 292 -31.97 26.49 -17.28
C ALA A 292 -31.94 25.99 -18.74
N SER A 293 -32.97 26.28 -19.54
CA SER A 293 -33.06 25.83 -20.93
C SER A 293 -32.35 26.75 -21.94
N SER A 294 -32.12 28.02 -21.58
CA SER A 294 -31.46 29.00 -22.46
C SER A 294 -29.93 28.92 -22.43
N GLY A 295 -29.33 28.44 -21.33
CA GLY A 295 -27.86 28.30 -21.21
C GLY A 295 -27.27 27.13 -22.01
N LEU A 296 -28.03 26.04 -22.17
CA LEU A 296 -27.55 24.84 -22.89
C LEU A 296 -27.52 25.03 -24.42
N GLN A 297 -28.29 25.99 -24.93
CA GLN A 297 -28.38 26.28 -26.37
C GLN A 297 -27.23 27.20 -26.83
N ALA A 298 -26.81 28.15 -25.98
CA ALA A 298 -25.68 29.04 -26.26
C ALA A 298 -24.31 28.33 -26.26
N ALA A 299 -24.12 27.28 -25.46
CA ALA A 299 -22.88 26.50 -25.44
C ALA A 299 -22.66 25.65 -26.70
N ARG A 300 -23.74 25.31 -27.42
CA ARG A 300 -23.70 24.45 -28.61
C ARG A 300 -23.28 25.22 -29.88
N GLU A 301 -23.54 26.52 -29.94
CA GLU A 301 -23.14 27.41 -31.05
C GLU A 301 -21.65 27.82 -30.98
N LEU A 302 -21.09 27.93 -29.77
CA LEU A 302 -19.67 28.26 -29.57
C LEU A 302 -18.71 27.13 -30.00
N MET A 303 -19.11 25.85 -29.90
CA MET A 303 -18.28 24.71 -30.33
C MET A 303 -18.27 24.49 -31.86
N GLN A 304 -19.25 25.01 -32.61
CA GLN A 304 -19.28 24.88 -34.06
C GLN A 304 -18.45 25.96 -34.78
N SER A 305 -18.20 27.11 -34.14
CA SER A 305 -17.39 28.19 -34.73
C SER A 305 -15.88 27.96 -34.63
N THR A 306 -15.42 27.20 -33.62
CA THR A 306 -13.99 26.90 -33.41
C THR A 306 -13.48 25.77 -34.29
N SER A 307 -14.32 24.81 -34.68
CA SER A 307 -13.97 23.72 -35.61
C SER A 307 -13.76 24.21 -37.06
N ARG A 308 -14.29 25.38 -37.45
CA ARG A 308 -14.01 26.01 -38.76
C ARG A 308 -12.73 26.84 -38.81
N ARG A 309 -12.02 27.05 -37.70
CA ARG A 309 -10.77 27.83 -37.62
C ARG A 309 -9.48 26.99 -37.58
N MET A 310 -9.58 25.66 -37.48
CA MET A 310 -8.43 24.75 -37.56
C MET A 310 -8.72 23.72 -38.66
N GLY A 311 -8.33 24.03 -39.90
CA GLY A 311 -8.61 23.25 -41.10
C GLY A 311 -8.05 21.82 -41.06
N LEU A 312 -8.77 20.90 -40.41
CA LEU A 312 -8.54 19.47 -40.45
C LEU A 312 -9.73 18.82 -41.17
N GLY A 313 -9.55 18.62 -42.47
CA GLY A 313 -10.48 17.86 -43.30
C GLY A 313 -10.40 16.37 -42.99
N GLU A 314 -11.56 15.72 -42.94
CA GLU A 314 -11.68 14.26 -42.91
C GLU A 314 -11.16 13.63 -44.22
N PRO A 315 -10.45 12.49 -44.16
CA PRO A 315 -10.41 11.55 -45.27
C PRO A 315 -11.21 10.29 -44.94
N ASN A 316 -12.13 9.97 -45.83
CA ASN A 316 -12.92 8.74 -45.83
C ASN A 316 -12.43 7.79 -46.94
N ILE A 317 -12.77 6.51 -46.78
CA ILE A 317 -12.85 5.43 -47.79
C ILE A 317 -11.69 4.42 -47.87
N ARG A 318 -11.97 3.24 -47.28
CA ARG A 318 -11.85 1.86 -47.82
C ARG A 318 -10.95 1.63 -49.06
N LYS A 319 -9.95 0.75 -48.91
CA LYS A 319 -9.72 -0.50 -49.69
C LYS A 319 -8.29 -1.03 -49.47
N LYS A 320 -8.13 -2.26 -48.96
CA LYS A 320 -7.40 -3.36 -49.63
C LYS A 320 -7.42 -4.64 -48.78
N GLN A 321 -8.00 -5.68 -49.36
CA GLN A 321 -7.89 -7.08 -48.93
C GLN A 321 -6.62 -7.73 -49.52
N ARG A 322 -6.14 -8.74 -48.78
CA ARG A 322 -5.43 -9.97 -49.22
C ARG A 322 -4.07 -9.85 -49.91
N ILE A 323 -3.02 -10.34 -49.23
CA ILE A 323 -2.07 -11.31 -49.79
C ILE A 323 -1.79 -12.41 -48.74
N ILE A 324 -1.67 -13.63 -49.24
CA ILE A 324 -1.65 -14.95 -48.60
C ILE A 324 -0.21 -15.39 -48.27
N GLY A 325 -0.05 -16.02 -47.09
CA GLY A 325 0.65 -17.29 -46.87
C GLY A 325 2.16 -17.43 -47.10
N LYS A 326 2.89 -17.78 -46.03
CA LYS A 326 3.74 -18.99 -45.87
C LYS A 326 4.65 -18.85 -44.65
N THR A 327 4.28 -19.47 -43.52
CA THR A 327 5.21 -19.73 -42.41
C THR A 327 5.87 -21.10 -42.62
N ARG A 328 7.20 -21.05 -42.75
CA ARG A 328 8.11 -22.17 -42.95
C ARG A 328 8.47 -22.77 -41.59
N ARG A 329 8.34 -24.10 -41.46
CA ARG A 329 8.90 -24.92 -40.38
C ARG A 329 10.42 -24.76 -40.31
N GLU A 330 10.97 -24.52 -39.12
CA GLU A 330 12.36 -24.85 -38.79
C GLU A 330 12.44 -25.64 -37.47
N ARG A 331 13.41 -26.56 -37.47
CA ARG A 331 13.63 -27.68 -36.55
C ARG A 331 14.38 -27.25 -35.28
N PRO A 332 14.34 -28.08 -34.21
CA PRO A 332 15.02 -27.81 -32.95
C PRO A 332 16.55 -27.94 -33.07
N ARG A 333 17.29 -27.07 -32.38
CA ARG A 333 18.72 -27.23 -32.12
C ARG A 333 18.93 -28.18 -30.95
N ARG A 334 19.91 -29.05 -31.15
CA ARG A 334 20.53 -29.96 -30.19
C ARG A 334 21.90 -29.38 -29.79
N ASP A 335 22.31 -29.76 -28.58
CA ASP A 335 23.66 -29.92 -28.05
C ASP A 335 24.45 -28.66 -27.64
N LEU A 336 24.68 -28.51 -26.33
CA LEU A 336 25.98 -28.78 -25.69
C LEU A 336 25.82 -28.96 -24.18
#